data_AF-A0A7S1GMJ4-F1
#
_entry.id   AF-A0A7S1GMJ4-F1
#
_cell.length_a   1.000
_cell.length_b   1.000
_cell.length_c   1.000
_cell.angle_alpha   90.00
_cell.angle_beta   90.00
_cell.angle_gamma   90.00
#
_symmetry.space_group_name_H-M   'P 1'
#
loop_
_entity.id
_entity.type
_entity.pdbx_description
1 polymer ?
#
loop_
_entity_poly.entity_id
_entity_poly.type
_entity_poly.pdbx_seq_one_letter_code
_entity_poly.pdbx_strand_id
1 'polypeptide(L)'
;GEKDMNNYLQDLTYCQLLNETICETSETASLNGNRELYIVVYNGLANRRTGLVGIPVSTPGTYVISSLHDNFQMISVTLKQSDKLIVYFETGPLPSVGAAVFWMRKLADGPSLEPQPLVDHSSSVLDKK
;
A
#
# COMPACT_ATOMS: atom_id res chain seq x y z
N GLY A 1 -10.47 -29.05 -6.22
CA GLY A 1 -9.92 -29.55 -4.94
C GLY A 1 -8.59 -28.89 -4.66
N GLU A 2 -7.51 -29.41 -5.24
CA GLU A 2 -6.16 -28.86 -5.12
C GLU A 2 -5.66 -28.21 -6.44
N LYS A 3 -6.29 -28.57 -7.57
CA LYS A 3 -5.94 -28.09 -8.92
C LYS A 3 -6.34 -26.64 -9.21
N ASP A 4 -7.32 -26.09 -8.48
CA ASP A 4 -7.85 -24.76 -8.79
C ASP A 4 -6.99 -23.65 -8.17
N MET A 5 -6.35 -23.91 -7.01
CA MET A 5 -5.54 -22.92 -6.29
C MET A 5 -4.22 -22.59 -7.03
N ASN A 6 -3.65 -23.56 -7.74
CA ASN A 6 -2.44 -23.37 -8.55
C ASN A 6 -2.67 -22.52 -9.82
N ASN A 7 -3.91 -22.35 -10.27
CA ASN A 7 -4.21 -21.47 -11.39
C ASN A 7 -4.39 -20.01 -10.94
N TYR A 8 -4.98 -19.77 -9.76
CA TYR A 8 -5.12 -18.41 -9.22
C TYR A 8 -3.78 -17.74 -8.85
N LEU A 9 -2.78 -18.53 -8.44
CA LEU A 9 -1.44 -18.02 -8.14
C LEU A 9 -0.61 -17.70 -9.40
N GLN A 10 -0.97 -18.24 -10.57
CA GLN A 10 -0.28 -17.93 -11.83
C GLN A 10 -0.55 -16.50 -12.32
N ASP A 11 -1.68 -15.91 -11.92
CA ASP A 11 -2.06 -14.54 -12.28
C ASP A 11 -1.58 -13.49 -11.26
N LEU A 12 -0.86 -13.90 -10.20
CA LEU A 12 -0.26 -12.97 -9.24
C LEU A 12 1.14 -12.58 -9.69
N THR A 13 1.34 -11.29 -9.92
CA THR A 13 2.68 -10.73 -10.15
C THR A 13 3.28 -10.26 -8.84
N TYR A 14 4.48 -10.73 -8.51
CA TYR A 14 5.21 -10.28 -7.33
C TYR A 14 6.04 -9.04 -7.67
N CYS A 15 5.83 -7.95 -6.92
CA CYS A 15 6.65 -6.75 -7.07
C CYS A 15 7.95 -6.88 -6.26
N GLN A 16 8.99 -7.41 -6.90
CA GLN A 16 10.29 -7.67 -6.26
C GLN A 16 11.05 -6.39 -5.89
N LEU A 17 10.78 -5.28 -6.58
CA LEU A 17 11.49 -4.00 -6.44
C LEU A 17 10.71 -2.96 -5.63
N LEU A 18 9.85 -3.40 -4.69
CA LEU A 18 9.14 -2.49 -3.79
C LEU A 18 10.09 -1.68 -2.89
N ASN A 19 11.30 -2.18 -2.62
CA ASN A 19 12.38 -1.43 -1.95
C ASN A 19 12.82 -0.18 -2.75
N GLU A 20 12.74 -0.26 -4.07
CA GLU A 20 13.02 0.85 -4.99
C GLU A 20 11.74 1.57 -5.43
N THR A 21 10.60 1.24 -4.80
CA THR A 21 9.28 1.81 -5.10
C THR A 21 8.85 1.59 -6.56
N ILE A 22 9.20 0.44 -7.14
CA ILE A 22 8.83 0.06 -8.52
C ILE A 22 7.90 -1.15 -8.49
N CYS A 23 6.77 -1.05 -9.21
CA CYS A 23 5.81 -2.13 -9.35
C CYS A 23 4.95 -1.88 -10.59
N GLU A 24 5.38 -2.43 -11.74
CA GLU A 24 4.75 -2.18 -13.04
C GLU A 24 3.25 -2.48 -13.05
N THR A 25 2.83 -3.53 -12.34
CA THR A 25 1.42 -3.92 -12.23
C THR A 25 0.58 -2.83 -11.56
N SER A 26 1.05 -2.27 -10.45
CA SER A 26 0.30 -1.23 -9.72
C SER A 26 0.35 0.12 -10.43
N GLU A 27 1.51 0.46 -11.00
CA GLU A 27 1.70 1.64 -11.84
C GLU A 27 0.73 1.60 -13.03
N THR A 28 0.71 0.49 -13.79
CA THR A 28 -0.20 0.31 -14.92
C THR A 28 -1.67 0.33 -14.53
N ALA A 29 -2.06 -0.33 -13.43
CA ALA A 29 -3.44 -0.31 -12.94
C ALA A 29 -3.90 1.11 -12.58
N SER A 30 -3.00 1.93 -12.06
CA SER A 30 -3.29 3.29 -11.62
C SER A 30 -3.37 4.34 -12.74
N LEU A 31 -2.97 4.01 -13.98
CA LEU A 31 -3.09 4.89 -15.14
C LEU A 31 -4.56 5.11 -15.54
N ASN A 32 -5.43 4.13 -15.26
CA ASN A 32 -6.83 4.15 -15.67
C ASN A 32 -7.74 4.02 -14.44
N GLY A 33 -8.58 5.03 -14.15
CA GLY A 33 -9.40 5.07 -12.93
C GLY A 33 -10.43 3.94 -12.78
N ASN A 34 -10.66 3.15 -13.83
CA ASN A 34 -11.65 2.06 -13.83
C ASN A 34 -11.05 0.67 -13.61
N ARG A 35 -9.75 0.55 -13.31
CA ARG A 35 -9.13 -0.75 -13.00
C ARG A 35 -8.98 -0.93 -11.49
N GLU A 36 -9.37 -2.11 -11.03
CA GLU A 36 -9.12 -2.57 -9.67
C GLU A 36 -7.78 -3.31 -9.63
N LEU A 37 -6.92 -2.93 -8.69
CA LEU A 37 -5.72 -3.67 -8.35
C LEU A 37 -6.01 -4.54 -7.12
N TYR A 38 -5.84 -5.85 -7.25
CA TYR A 38 -5.91 -6.77 -6.12
C TYR A 38 -4.52 -6.93 -5.49
N ILE A 39 -4.45 -6.81 -4.18
CA ILE A 39 -3.22 -6.82 -3.39
C ILE A 39 -3.33 -7.93 -2.35
N VAL A 40 -2.39 -8.87 -2.38
CA VAL A 40 -2.30 -9.95 -1.40
C VAL A 40 -1.15 -9.65 -0.45
N VAL A 41 -1.44 -9.54 0.84
CA VAL A 41 -0.43 -9.30 1.87
C VAL A 41 -0.31 -10.54 2.74
N TYR A 42 0.86 -11.20 2.67
CA TYR A 42 1.15 -12.40 3.44
C TYR A 42 1.96 -12.09 4.70
N ASN A 43 1.52 -12.64 5.83
CA ASN A 43 2.26 -12.68 7.07
C ASN A 43 2.82 -14.09 7.29
N GLY A 44 4.13 -14.26 7.10
CA GLY A 44 4.81 -15.53 7.36
C GLY A 44 5.16 -15.79 8.82
N LEU A 45 4.83 -14.88 9.75
CA LEU A 45 5.14 -15.05 11.17
C LEU A 45 4.07 -15.89 11.89
N ALA A 46 4.48 -16.62 12.92
CA ALA A 46 3.58 -17.38 13.80
C ALA A 46 2.69 -16.49 14.70
N ASN A 47 2.90 -15.17 14.68
CA ASN A 47 2.13 -14.19 15.44
C ASN A 47 1.36 -13.26 14.50
N ARG A 48 0.22 -12.75 14.98
CA ARG A 48 -0.52 -11.69 14.29
C ARG A 48 0.33 -10.44 14.17
N ARG A 49 0.18 -9.71 13.07
CA ARG A 49 0.86 -8.43 12.86
C ARG A 49 0.00 -7.45 12.08
N THR A 50 0.15 -6.17 12.37
CA THR A 50 -0.29 -5.09 11.48
C THR A 50 0.90 -4.63 10.66
N GLY A 51 0.68 -4.27 9.39
CA GLY A 51 1.71 -3.69 8.54
C GLY A 51 1.22 -2.42 7.86
N LEU A 52 2.17 -1.55 7.53
CA LEU A 52 1.97 -0.45 6.59
C LEU A 52 2.45 -0.92 5.22
N VAL A 53 1.58 -0.83 4.22
CA VAL A 53 1.90 -1.21 2.83
C VAL A 53 1.95 0.05 1.99
N GLY A 54 3.04 0.22 1.23
CA GLY A 54 3.18 1.28 0.24
C GLY A 54 3.13 0.69 -1.16
N ILE A 55 2.21 1.19 -1.99
CA ILE A 55 2.01 0.75 -3.37
C ILE A 55 2.37 1.89 -4.33
N PRO A 56 3.39 1.71 -5.20
CA PRO A 56 3.71 2.67 -6.26
C PRO A 56 2.56 2.84 -7.25
N VAL A 57 2.29 4.09 -7.64
CA VAL A 57 1.27 4.45 -8.64
C VAL A 57 1.84 5.45 -9.64
N SER A 58 1.27 5.53 -10.84
CA SER A 58 1.72 6.42 -11.90
C SER A 58 1.03 7.78 -11.90
N THR A 59 -0.17 7.89 -11.32
CA THR A 59 -0.95 9.13 -11.35
C THR A 59 -1.30 9.58 -9.94
N PRO A 60 -1.26 10.89 -9.65
CA PRO A 60 -1.64 11.40 -8.34
C PRO A 60 -3.17 11.40 -8.21
N GLY A 61 -3.66 11.19 -7.00
CA GLY A 61 -5.08 11.29 -6.72
C GLY A 61 -5.51 10.66 -5.42
N THR A 62 -6.80 10.41 -5.34
CA THR A 62 -7.43 9.75 -4.20
C THR A 62 -7.75 8.32 -4.58
N TYR A 63 -7.39 7.38 -3.72
CA TYR A 63 -7.57 5.95 -3.90
C TYR A 63 -8.45 5.41 -2.78
N VAL A 64 -9.37 4.51 -3.14
CA VAL A 64 -10.08 3.67 -2.18
C VAL A 64 -9.34 2.35 -2.07
N ILE A 65 -9.23 1.84 -0.84
CA ILE A 65 -8.69 0.53 -0.53
C ILE A 65 -9.71 -0.19 0.34
N SER A 66 -10.04 -1.43 0.02
CA SER A 66 -10.98 -2.25 0.81
C SER A 66 -10.37 -3.59 1.14
N SER A 67 -10.56 -4.05 2.37
CA SER A 67 -10.31 -5.46 2.75
C SER A 67 -11.47 -6.33 2.26
N LEU A 68 -11.17 -7.46 1.64
CA LEU A 68 -12.18 -8.47 1.27
C LEU A 68 -12.64 -9.32 2.45
N HIS A 69 -11.87 -9.38 3.53
CA HIS A 69 -12.21 -10.19 4.71
C HIS A 69 -12.99 -9.40 5.76
N ASP A 70 -12.55 -8.19 6.04
CA ASP A 70 -13.05 -7.41 7.17
C ASP A 70 -14.10 -6.37 6.77
N ASN A 71 -14.46 -6.31 5.48
CA ASN A 71 -15.45 -5.41 4.91
C ASN A 71 -15.26 -3.92 5.26
N PHE A 72 -14.03 -3.51 5.59
CA PHE A 72 -13.70 -2.10 5.80
C PHE A 72 -13.12 -1.49 4.53
N GLN A 73 -13.41 -0.20 4.35
CA GLN A 73 -12.87 0.64 3.29
C GLN A 73 -12.12 1.81 3.90
N MET A 74 -11.06 2.24 3.22
CA MET A 74 -10.24 3.38 3.57
C MET A 74 -10.00 4.22 2.33
N ILE A 75 -9.78 5.51 2.56
CA ILE A 75 -9.38 6.45 1.53
C ILE A 75 -7.93 6.84 1.82
N SER A 76 -7.07 6.69 0.82
CA SER A 76 -5.70 7.20 0.86
C SER A 76 -5.48 8.20 -0.26
N VAL A 77 -4.67 9.19 0.02
CA VAL A 77 -4.15 10.11 -0.99
C VAL A 77 -2.75 9.66 -1.41
N THR A 78 -2.36 10.02 -2.62
CA THR A 78 -1.00 9.76 -3.09
C THR A 78 0.00 10.64 -2.35
N LEU A 79 1.07 10.03 -1.83
CA LEU A 79 2.22 10.73 -1.28
C LEU A 79 3.35 10.75 -2.32
N LYS A 80 4.03 11.88 -2.47
CA LYS A 80 5.20 12.01 -3.33
C LYS A 80 6.47 11.75 -2.51
N GLN A 81 7.16 10.64 -2.77
CA GLN A 81 8.46 10.34 -2.19
C GLN A 81 9.52 10.44 -3.29
N SER A 82 10.37 11.46 -3.22
CA SER A 82 11.30 11.82 -4.31
C SER A 82 10.55 12.11 -5.63
N ASP A 83 10.72 11.29 -6.65
CA ASP A 83 10.05 11.34 -7.95
C ASP A 83 8.91 10.32 -8.09
N LYS A 84 8.61 9.58 -7.01
CA LYS A 84 7.65 8.48 -7.01
C LYS A 84 6.39 8.85 -6.26
N LEU A 85 5.30 8.25 -6.71
CA LEU A 85 3.96 8.44 -6.15
C LEU A 85 3.55 7.13 -5.47
N ILE A 86 3.21 7.20 -4.19
CA ILE A 86 2.95 6.03 -3.37
C ILE A 86 1.62 6.19 -2.64
N VAL A 87 0.82 5.14 -2.66
CA VAL A 87 -0.40 5.03 -1.84
C VAL A 87 -0.07 4.15 -0.65
N TYR A 88 -0.29 4.67 0.56
CA TYR A 88 -0.05 3.93 1.79
C TYR A 88 -1.36 3.50 2.44
N PHE A 89 -1.39 2.30 2.99
CA PHE A 89 -2.50 1.85 3.80
C PHE A 89 -2.07 0.87 4.89
N GLU A 90 -2.78 0.87 6.00
CA GLU A 90 -2.59 -0.12 7.06
C GLU A 90 -3.38 -1.38 6.74
N THR A 91 -2.78 -2.54 6.95
CA THR A 91 -3.43 -3.83 6.68
C THR A 91 -4.49 -4.22 7.70
N GLY A 92 -4.52 -3.55 8.85
CA GLY A 92 -5.12 -4.12 10.05
C GLY A 92 -4.41 -5.41 10.50
N PRO A 93 -4.97 -6.15 11.48
CA PRO A 93 -4.36 -7.37 12.01
C PRO A 93 -4.37 -8.52 11.00
N LEU A 94 -3.20 -8.86 10.45
CA LEU A 94 -3.02 -10.05 9.62
C LEU A 94 -2.96 -11.31 10.50
N PRO A 95 -3.56 -12.43 10.08
CA PRO A 95 -3.47 -13.71 10.79
C PRO A 95 -2.03 -14.22 10.85
N SER A 96 -1.73 -15.04 11.86
CA SER A 96 -0.48 -15.81 11.93
C SER A 96 -0.41 -16.78 10.75
N VAL A 97 0.72 -16.83 10.04
CA VAL A 97 0.94 -17.71 8.87
C VAL A 97 -0.26 -17.67 7.92
N GLY A 98 -0.58 -16.48 7.42
CA GLY A 98 -1.78 -16.27 6.61
C GLY A 98 -1.73 -14.98 5.82
N ALA A 99 -2.76 -14.76 4.98
CA ALA A 99 -2.83 -13.61 4.09
C ALA A 99 -4.15 -12.85 4.26
N ALA A 100 -4.14 -11.58 3.88
CA ALA A 100 -5.33 -10.79 3.62
C ALA A 100 -5.30 -10.28 2.18
N VAL A 101 -6.47 -10.10 1.60
CA VAL A 101 -6.64 -9.59 0.23
C VAL A 101 -7.35 -8.25 0.29
N PHE A 102 -6.79 -7.29 -0.43
CA PHE A 102 -7.32 -5.95 -0.59
C PHE A 102 -7.58 -5.70 -2.06
N TRP A 103 -8.56 -4.86 -2.37
CA TRP A 103 -8.65 -4.23 -3.68
C TRP A 103 -8.44 -2.73 -3.53
N MET A 104 -7.78 -2.13 -4.53
CA MET A 104 -7.51 -0.71 -4.62
C MET A 104 -7.99 -0.16 -5.95
N ARG A 105 -8.59 1.03 -5.95
CA ARG A 105 -9.02 1.73 -7.16
C ARG A 105 -8.85 3.24 -7.00
N LYS A 106 -8.50 3.93 -8.10
CA LYS A 106 -8.48 5.39 -8.13
C LYS A 106 -9.92 5.92 -8.16
N LEU A 107 -10.24 6.84 -7.25
CA LEU A 107 -11.54 7.50 -7.20
C LEU A 107 -11.57 8.78 -8.01
N ALA A 108 -10.52 9.60 -7.88
CA ALA A 108 -10.44 10.90 -8.50
C ALA A 108 -8.98 11.32 -8.69
N ASP A 109 -8.73 12.14 -9.71
CA ASP A 109 -7.49 12.90 -9.83
C ASP A 109 -7.39 13.92 -8.68
N GLY A 110 -6.17 14.26 -8.28
CA GLY A 110 -5.94 15.19 -7.18
C GLY A 110 -4.45 15.44 -6.94
N PRO A 111 -4.10 16.38 -6.06
CA PRO A 111 -2.71 16.66 -5.74
C PRO A 111 -2.07 15.50 -4.97
N SER A 112 -0.76 15.28 -5.17
CA SER A 112 0.04 14.44 -4.28
C SER A 112 0.54 15.27 -3.09
N LEU A 113 0.48 14.73 -1.89
CA LEU A 113 1.07 15.39 -0.71
C LEU A 113 2.55 15.02 -0.60
N GLU A 114 3.41 15.97 -0.22
CA GLU A 114 4.78 15.66 0.17
C GLU A 114 4.80 15.20 1.64
N PRO A 115 5.53 14.12 1.99
CA PRO A 115 5.77 13.75 3.37
C PRO A 115 6.40 14.93 4.11
N GLN A 116 5.79 15.35 5.23
CA GLN A 116 6.42 16.36 6.07
C GLN A 116 7.71 15.79 6.64
N PRO A 117 8.83 16.55 6.63
CA PRO A 117 10.04 16.12 7.31
C PRO A 117 9.71 15.89 8.78
N LEU A 118 10.16 14.75 9.32
CA LEU A 118 10.12 14.49 10.75
C LEU A 118 10.89 15.63 11.43
N VAL A 119 10.17 16.55 12.07
CA VAL A 119 10.78 17.62 12.86
C VAL A 119 11.42 16.95 14.07
N ASP A 120 12.76 16.86 14.06
CA ASP A 120 13.50 16.44 15.24
C ASP A 120 13.33 17.53 16.32
N HIS A 121 12.58 17.22 17.38
CA HIS A 121 12.42 18.08 18.55
C HIS A 121 13.59 17.96 19.55
N SER A 122 14.77 17.51 19.12
CA SER A 122 15.97 17.49 19.95
C SER A 122 16.85 18.72 19.73
N SER A 123 16.40 19.92 20.14
CA SER A 123 17.28 21.08 20.39
C SER A 123 16.55 22.24 21.06
N SER A 124 16.65 22.35 22.39
CA SER A 124 16.91 23.59 23.17
C SER A 124 16.40 23.50 24.61
N VAL A 125 17.15 22.78 25.46
CA VAL A 125 17.21 23.13 26.90
C VAL A 125 18.67 23.29 27.26
N LEU A 126 19.17 24.52 27.11
CA LEU A 126 20.26 25.03 27.95
C LEU A 126 20.13 26.55 27.98
N ASP A 127 19.08 27.00 28.66
CA ASP A 127 19.02 28.34 29.20
C ASP A 127 20.05 28.46 30.34
N LYS A 128 21.01 29.35 30.07
CA LYS A 128 21.64 30.31 31.00
C LYS A 128 21.64 29.95 32.49
N LYS A 129 22.85 29.76 33.01
CA LYS A 129 23.22 30.24 34.34
C LYS A 129 24.64 30.79 34.32
#